data_AF-A0A9W9R2H8-F1
#
_entry.id   AF-A0A9W9R2H8-F1
#
_cell.length_a   1.000
_cell.length_b   1.000
_cell.length_c   1.000
_cell.angle_alpha   90.00
_cell.angle_beta   90.00
_cell.angle_gamma   90.00
#
_symmetry.space_group_name_H-M   'P 1'
#
loop_
_entity.id
_entity.type
_entity.pdbx_description
1 polymer ?
#
loop_
_entity_poly.entity_id
_entity_poly.type
_entity_poly.pdbx_seq_one_letter_code
_entity_poly.pdbx_strand_id
1 'polypeptide(L)'
;MDQIIKTSIFNSIIAILSTRAGPKHRITRQDLGKKNVEDLSTAMEEKRSIHSDHIEDLDGEKARSHYGHSPVMPASLAALSEVEYSKVKRRAMWKLDSRIMPCMVLMYIMNYLDRQNIAAAKLANIEQDLKMTDVQYQTCISILFVGYILMQVPSNLVVGKIKLPGVYICFSMALWGVLSACTAAVTNSSGLLASRFFLGFVEAVFFPGALFYLSLFYSKKQFALRTAILYSGSQLGNAFGGLFAVAILKLDGVHGLEGWRWLFLVEGVATIGLAIIIAFILPNSLKSISGFSKLEHEYLLWNFEEDQGQQDNADEVSARKGFMLAVMDPKTWLLMGILYSVSGLCISFSVLFTDVPQIYIAGAVTNFFPSVVATLGYSRNKTYGLTAKQERYWHIVCPMAICMVANIIAVSTLNTAARYVAMMLMPGSFYSAAVVVLSWITGSLSQPSIKRASAIALINAICNTPNVWASYLYYSSPRYLAAFLVNLASSVLAIILATVTRIYLRRQNDKLDRGLDTGGKGPTPAQIAAGFRYVI
;
A
#
# COMPACT_ATOMS: atom_id res chain seq x y z
N MET A 1 3.02 1.08 -55.22
CA MET A 1 2.74 0.71 -53.81
C MET A 1 1.24 0.45 -53.58
N ASP A 2 0.33 1.15 -54.27
CA ASP A 2 -1.14 0.96 -54.15
C ASP A 2 -1.71 -0.38 -54.64
N GLN A 3 -1.12 -0.99 -55.66
CA GLN A 3 -1.68 -2.22 -56.26
C GLN A 3 -1.46 -3.47 -55.38
N ILE A 4 -0.39 -3.46 -54.57
CA ILE A 4 -0.05 -4.53 -53.63
C ILE A 4 -0.99 -4.48 -52.40
N ILE A 5 -1.31 -3.27 -51.93
CA ILE A 5 -2.23 -3.06 -50.80
C ILE A 5 -3.66 -3.46 -51.17
N LYS A 6 -4.14 -3.06 -52.37
CA LYS A 6 -5.46 -3.48 -52.87
C LYS A 6 -5.57 -5.00 -53.03
N THR A 7 -4.50 -5.66 -53.50
CA THR A 7 -4.47 -7.13 -53.65
C THR A 7 -4.45 -7.85 -52.29
N SER A 8 -3.76 -7.28 -51.29
CA SER A 8 -3.71 -7.82 -49.92
C SER A 8 -5.05 -7.71 -49.18
N ILE A 9 -5.74 -6.57 -49.32
CA ILE A 9 -7.08 -6.36 -48.75
C ILE A 9 -8.09 -7.29 -49.42
N PHE A 10 -8.04 -7.43 -50.74
CA PHE A 10 -8.93 -8.31 -51.49
C PHE A 10 -8.74 -9.79 -51.13
N ASN A 11 -7.49 -10.24 -50.97
CA ASN A 11 -7.19 -11.60 -50.51
C ASN A 11 -7.62 -11.85 -49.06
N SER A 12 -7.54 -10.84 -48.19
CA SER A 12 -8.00 -10.92 -46.80
C SER A 12 -9.53 -11.04 -46.70
N ILE A 13 -10.26 -10.32 -47.56
CA ILE A 13 -11.73 -10.41 -47.63
C ILE A 13 -12.17 -11.79 -48.15
N ILE A 14 -11.48 -12.34 -49.16
CA ILE A 14 -11.73 -13.70 -49.66
C ILE A 14 -11.47 -14.75 -48.58
N ALA A 15 -10.40 -14.59 -47.78
CA ALA A 15 -10.10 -15.49 -46.67
C ALA A 15 -11.17 -15.47 -45.57
N ILE A 16 -11.74 -14.29 -45.28
CA ILE A 16 -12.82 -14.11 -44.29
C ILE A 16 -14.15 -14.69 -44.80
N LEU A 17 -14.45 -14.53 -46.08
CA LEU A 17 -15.68 -15.08 -46.68
C LEU A 17 -15.59 -16.62 -46.85
N SER A 18 -14.40 -17.14 -47.14
CA SER A 18 -14.15 -18.59 -47.24
C SER A 18 -14.24 -19.31 -45.89
N THR A 19 -14.02 -18.63 -44.77
CA THR A 19 -14.07 -19.22 -43.42
C THR A 19 -15.48 -19.24 -42.82
N ARG A 20 -16.42 -18.45 -43.39
CA ARG A 20 -17.83 -18.42 -42.96
C ARG A 20 -18.77 -19.33 -43.75
N ALA A 21 -18.38 -19.80 -44.93
CA ALA A 21 -19.19 -20.68 -45.76
C ALA A 21 -18.88 -22.16 -45.47
N GLY A 22 -19.89 -22.92 -45.02
CA GLY A 22 -19.79 -24.38 -44.87
C GLY A 22 -19.51 -25.11 -46.19
N PRO A 23 -19.18 -26.42 -46.15
CA PRO A 23 -18.43 -27.14 -47.19
C PRO A 23 -19.14 -27.38 -48.54
N LYS A 24 -20.24 -26.69 -48.86
CA LYS A 24 -20.99 -26.87 -50.12
C LYS A 24 -20.98 -25.70 -51.12
N HIS A 25 -20.39 -24.55 -50.81
CA HIS A 25 -20.26 -23.46 -51.78
C HIS A 25 -18.89 -22.77 -51.72
N ARG A 26 -17.97 -23.19 -52.60
CA ARG A 26 -16.69 -22.52 -52.82
C ARG A 26 -16.85 -21.60 -54.04
N ILE A 27 -17.05 -20.31 -53.81
CA ILE A 27 -17.20 -19.30 -54.86
C ILE A 27 -15.82 -19.11 -55.53
N THR A 28 -15.72 -19.40 -56.83
CA THR A 28 -14.49 -19.22 -57.61
C THR A 28 -14.44 -17.83 -58.25
N ARG A 29 -13.21 -17.32 -58.44
CA ARG A 29 -12.87 -15.97 -58.92
C ARG A 29 -13.47 -15.59 -60.29
N GLN A 30 -14.14 -16.52 -60.96
CA GLN A 30 -14.70 -16.39 -62.31
C GLN A 30 -16.18 -15.93 -62.31
N ASP A 31 -16.89 -16.04 -61.17
CA ASP A 31 -18.33 -15.71 -61.09
C ASP A 31 -18.63 -14.23 -60.81
N LEU A 32 -17.63 -13.42 -60.45
CA LEU A 32 -17.79 -12.01 -60.12
C LEU A 32 -17.38 -11.10 -61.30
N GLY A 33 -18.10 -11.26 -62.41
CA GLY A 33 -18.00 -10.40 -63.59
C GLY A 33 -18.84 -9.13 -63.48
N LYS A 34 -18.18 -8.01 -63.20
CA LYS A 34 -18.47 -6.64 -63.71
C LYS A 34 -19.87 -6.00 -63.60
N LYS A 35 -20.81 -6.47 -62.78
CA LYS A 35 -22.08 -5.72 -62.58
C LYS A 35 -22.51 -5.37 -61.15
N ASN A 36 -21.81 -5.82 -60.10
CA ASN A 36 -22.34 -5.70 -58.74
C ASN A 36 -21.50 -4.87 -57.77
N VAL A 37 -20.44 -4.16 -58.19
CA VAL A 37 -19.58 -3.43 -57.20
C VAL A 37 -20.24 -2.14 -56.72
N GLU A 38 -20.93 -1.40 -57.61
CA GLU A 38 -21.67 -0.20 -57.23
C GLU A 38 -22.93 -0.56 -56.44
N ASP A 39 -23.71 -1.56 -56.88
CA ASP A 39 -24.89 -2.03 -56.14
C ASP A 39 -24.53 -2.59 -54.75
N LEU A 40 -23.37 -3.25 -54.60
CA LEU A 40 -22.87 -3.67 -53.28
C LEU A 40 -22.39 -2.48 -52.44
N SER A 41 -21.81 -1.42 -53.03
CA SER A 41 -21.43 -0.23 -52.25
C SER A 41 -22.65 0.53 -51.76
N THR A 42 -23.69 0.68 -52.59
CA THR A 42 -24.92 1.40 -52.23
C THR A 42 -25.74 0.60 -51.21
N ALA A 43 -25.86 -0.72 -51.37
CA ALA A 43 -26.50 -1.58 -50.38
C ALA A 43 -25.68 -1.69 -49.07
N MET A 44 -24.36 -1.53 -49.12
CA MET A 44 -23.52 -1.44 -47.93
C MET A 44 -23.65 -0.08 -47.23
N GLU A 45 -23.78 1.03 -47.95
CA GLU A 45 -24.03 2.36 -47.38
C GLU A 45 -25.43 2.48 -46.77
N GLU A 46 -26.45 1.92 -47.42
CA GLU A 46 -27.82 1.88 -46.90
C GLU A 46 -27.91 0.97 -45.66
N LYS A 47 -27.25 -0.20 -45.66
CA LYS A 47 -27.09 -1.00 -44.43
C LYS A 47 -26.24 -0.32 -43.36
N ARG A 48 -25.28 0.52 -43.72
CA ARG A 48 -24.45 1.26 -42.75
C ARG A 48 -25.23 2.40 -42.11
N SER A 49 -26.10 3.07 -42.85
CA SER A 49 -27.04 4.08 -42.33
C SER A 49 -28.09 3.43 -41.43
N ILE A 50 -28.75 2.35 -41.86
CA ILE A 50 -29.76 1.67 -41.03
C ILE A 50 -29.13 1.04 -39.78
N HIS A 51 -27.89 0.53 -39.86
CA HIS A 51 -27.16 0.03 -38.70
C HIS A 51 -26.61 1.16 -37.82
N SER A 52 -26.26 2.32 -38.38
CA SER A 52 -25.87 3.53 -37.65
C SER A 52 -27.03 4.08 -36.83
N ASP A 53 -28.21 4.21 -37.42
CA ASP A 53 -29.40 4.77 -36.75
C ASP A 53 -29.93 3.82 -35.67
N HIS A 54 -29.91 2.49 -35.90
CA HIS A 54 -30.24 1.52 -34.85
C HIS A 54 -29.17 1.36 -33.77
N ILE A 55 -27.89 1.61 -34.07
CA ILE A 55 -26.84 1.66 -33.04
C ILE A 55 -26.96 2.96 -32.24
N GLU A 56 -27.24 4.11 -32.86
CA GLU A 56 -27.41 5.38 -32.14
C GLU A 56 -28.68 5.41 -31.27
N ASP A 57 -29.77 4.77 -31.67
CA ASP A 57 -30.98 4.65 -30.83
C ASP A 57 -30.81 3.62 -29.70
N LEU A 58 -30.15 2.49 -29.94
CA LEU A 58 -29.86 1.48 -28.90
C LEU A 58 -28.73 1.92 -27.95
N ASP A 59 -27.73 2.63 -28.45
CA ASP A 59 -26.69 3.28 -27.64
C ASP A 59 -27.23 4.55 -26.99
N GLY A 60 -28.26 5.21 -27.54
CA GLY A 60 -28.95 6.35 -26.94
C GLY A 60 -29.85 5.93 -25.77
N GLU A 61 -30.61 4.84 -25.89
CA GLU A 61 -31.37 4.25 -24.77
C GLU A 61 -30.46 3.60 -23.72
N LYS A 62 -29.38 2.92 -24.14
CA LYS A 62 -28.38 2.38 -23.19
C LYS A 62 -27.54 3.49 -22.55
N ALA A 63 -27.15 4.54 -23.26
CA ALA A 63 -26.40 5.69 -22.71
C ALA A 63 -27.28 6.56 -21.81
N ARG A 64 -28.59 6.67 -22.06
CA ARG A 64 -29.52 7.32 -21.13
C ARG A 64 -29.78 6.50 -19.87
N SER A 65 -29.63 5.17 -19.91
CA SER A 65 -29.69 4.31 -18.71
C SER A 65 -28.39 4.25 -17.91
N HIS A 66 -27.28 4.78 -18.45
CA HIS A 66 -25.94 4.73 -17.84
C HIS A 66 -25.39 6.08 -17.36
N TYR A 67 -26.24 7.11 -17.24
CA TYR A 67 -25.96 8.18 -16.29
C TYR A 67 -26.26 7.64 -14.88
N GLY A 68 -25.24 7.11 -14.23
CA GLY A 68 -25.30 6.66 -12.85
C GLY A 68 -26.07 7.67 -11.99
N HIS A 69 -27.20 7.24 -11.45
CA HIS A 69 -27.94 7.98 -10.45
C HIS A 69 -26.97 8.31 -9.32
N SER A 70 -26.48 9.54 -9.24
CA SER A 70 -25.98 10.05 -7.97
C SER A 70 -27.14 9.88 -6.99
N PRO A 71 -26.97 9.12 -5.89
CA PRO A 71 -28.08 8.79 -5.01
C PRO A 71 -28.73 10.08 -4.55
N VAL A 72 -30.03 10.22 -4.82
CA VAL A 72 -30.81 11.40 -4.45
C VAL A 72 -30.74 11.50 -2.93
N MET A 73 -30.34 12.68 -2.45
CA MET A 73 -30.27 12.96 -1.02
C MET A 73 -31.62 12.62 -0.37
N PRO A 74 -31.65 11.81 0.71
CA PRO A 74 -32.87 11.49 1.41
C PRO A 74 -33.67 12.74 1.77
N ALA A 75 -34.99 12.73 1.58
CA ALA A 75 -35.87 13.88 1.81
C ALA A 75 -35.78 14.41 3.26
N SER A 76 -35.53 13.52 4.22
CA SER A 76 -35.26 13.82 5.63
C SER A 76 -33.99 14.64 5.87
N LEU A 77 -32.96 14.45 5.05
CA LEU A 77 -31.71 15.22 5.10
C LEU A 77 -31.81 16.50 4.29
N ALA A 78 -32.50 16.46 3.15
CA ALA A 78 -32.73 17.63 2.30
C ALA A 78 -33.63 18.69 2.96
N ALA A 79 -34.48 18.29 3.90
CA ALA A 79 -35.33 19.19 4.68
C ALA A 79 -34.61 19.94 5.83
N LEU A 80 -33.35 19.61 6.12
CA LEU A 80 -32.59 20.23 7.20
C LEU A 80 -32.00 21.58 6.78
N SER A 81 -31.90 22.52 7.73
CA SER A 81 -31.10 23.73 7.53
C SER A 81 -29.61 23.38 7.39
N GLU A 82 -28.83 24.22 6.69
CA GLU A 82 -27.39 23.96 6.46
C GLU A 82 -26.58 23.81 7.77
N VAL A 83 -27.00 24.53 8.82
CA VAL A 83 -26.42 24.44 10.16
C VAL A 83 -26.77 23.12 10.86
N GLU A 84 -28.00 22.62 10.70
CA GLU A 84 -28.40 21.33 11.28
C GLU A 84 -27.78 20.16 10.53
N TYR A 85 -27.74 20.23 9.20
CA TYR A 85 -27.09 19.23 8.36
C TYR A 85 -25.60 19.08 8.73
N SER A 86 -24.86 20.18 8.86
CA SER A 86 -23.46 20.15 9.27
C SER A 86 -23.25 19.60 10.68
N LYS A 87 -24.17 19.87 11.62
CA LYS A 87 -24.15 19.27 12.97
C LYS A 87 -24.38 17.76 12.93
N VAL A 88 -25.39 17.28 12.18
CA VAL A 88 -25.68 15.84 12.01
C VAL A 88 -24.50 15.13 11.39
N LYS A 89 -23.93 15.68 10.30
CA LYS A 89 -22.72 15.18 9.65
C LYS A 89 -21.56 15.05 10.64
N ARG A 90 -21.20 16.12 11.34
CA ARG A 90 -20.08 16.10 12.29
C ARG A 90 -20.29 15.10 13.42
N ARG A 91 -21.50 15.02 13.96
CA ARG A 91 -21.84 14.10 15.05
C ARG A 91 -21.80 12.64 14.59
N ALA A 92 -22.37 12.33 13.43
CA ALA A 92 -22.35 10.99 12.85
C ALA A 92 -20.91 10.51 12.60
N MET A 93 -20.07 11.36 11.98
CA MET A 93 -18.66 11.06 11.74
C MET A 93 -17.88 10.88 13.05
N TRP A 94 -18.06 11.76 14.03
CA TRP A 94 -17.33 11.67 15.29
C TRP A 94 -17.70 10.41 16.09
N LYS A 95 -18.99 10.03 16.12
CA LYS A 95 -19.43 8.77 16.73
C LYS A 95 -18.80 7.56 16.04
N LEU A 96 -18.79 7.55 14.71
CA LEU A 96 -18.19 6.47 13.92
C LEU A 96 -16.68 6.36 14.17
N ASP A 97 -15.97 7.49 14.06
CA ASP A 97 -14.53 7.59 14.31
C ASP A 97 -14.21 7.13 15.75
N SER A 98 -14.99 7.56 16.75
CA SER A 98 -14.76 7.21 18.16
C SER A 98 -14.90 5.72 18.48
N ARG A 99 -15.65 4.96 17.66
CA ARG A 99 -15.85 3.52 17.85
C ARG A 99 -14.84 2.69 17.06
N ILE A 100 -14.61 3.05 15.79
CA ILE A 100 -13.77 2.27 14.89
C ILE A 100 -12.28 2.60 15.10
N MET A 101 -11.92 3.88 15.10
CA MET A 101 -10.51 4.28 15.03
C MET A 101 -9.68 3.84 16.24
N PRO A 102 -10.13 4.01 17.50
CA PRO A 102 -9.37 3.53 18.66
C PRO A 102 -9.13 2.03 18.63
N CYS A 103 -10.13 1.25 18.22
CA CYS A 103 -10.00 -0.20 18.08
C CYS A 103 -8.95 -0.54 17.03
N MET A 104 -9.06 0.02 15.82
CA MET A 104 -8.12 -0.26 14.73
C MET A 104 -6.68 0.15 15.05
N VAL A 105 -6.50 1.30 15.70
CA VAL A 105 -5.17 1.76 16.14
C VAL A 105 -4.62 0.86 17.24
N LEU A 106 -5.43 0.45 18.21
CA LEU A 106 -5.01 -0.45 19.28
C LEU A 106 -4.62 -1.83 18.75
N MET A 107 -5.38 -2.40 17.81
CA MET A 107 -5.02 -3.65 17.15
C MET A 107 -3.68 -3.53 16.42
N TYR A 108 -3.41 -2.39 15.77
CA TYR A 108 -2.15 -2.18 15.07
C TYR A 108 -0.96 -1.92 16.01
N ILE A 109 -1.20 -1.31 17.17
CA ILE A 109 -0.21 -1.22 18.24
C ILE A 109 0.16 -2.64 18.69
N MET A 110 -0.83 -3.48 19.03
CA MET A 110 -0.60 -4.87 19.46
C MET A 110 0.12 -5.69 18.39
N ASN A 111 -0.19 -5.46 17.12
CA ASN A 111 0.50 -6.10 16.01
C ASN A 111 2.00 -5.76 15.96
N TYR A 112 2.36 -4.50 16.18
CA TYR A 112 3.76 -4.07 16.19
C TYR A 112 4.49 -4.42 17.49
N LEU A 113 3.79 -4.51 18.62
CA LEU A 113 4.36 -5.03 19.87
C LEU A 113 4.88 -6.45 19.65
N ASP A 114 4.09 -7.32 19.03
CA ASP A 114 4.45 -8.72 18.84
C ASP A 114 5.69 -8.89 17.95
N ARG A 115 5.78 -8.08 16.89
CA ARG A 115 6.98 -8.02 16.03
C ARG A 115 8.22 -7.60 16.80
N GLN A 116 8.08 -6.68 17.75
CA GLN A 116 9.19 -6.18 18.56
C GLN A 116 9.57 -7.12 19.71
N ASN A 117 8.70 -8.06 20.09
CA ASN A 117 9.00 -8.99 21.18
C ASN A 117 10.19 -9.89 20.91
N ILE A 118 10.48 -10.26 19.67
CA ILE A 118 11.70 -11.04 19.39
C ILE A 118 12.96 -10.25 19.73
N ALA A 119 12.98 -8.96 19.38
CA ALA A 119 14.07 -8.05 19.70
C ALA A 119 14.27 -7.95 21.21
N ALA A 120 13.17 -7.76 21.94
CA ALA A 120 13.19 -7.72 23.39
C ALA A 120 13.58 -9.07 24.01
N ALA A 121 13.18 -10.20 23.44
CA ALA A 121 13.55 -11.53 23.93
C ALA A 121 15.07 -11.78 23.83
N LYS A 122 15.76 -11.16 22.86
CA LYS A 122 17.22 -11.18 22.79
C LYS A 122 17.89 -10.58 24.03
N LEU A 123 17.29 -9.55 24.63
CA LEU A 123 17.75 -8.98 25.90
C LEU A 123 17.62 -9.95 27.08
N ALA A 124 16.70 -10.91 26.96
CA ALA A 124 16.42 -11.93 27.97
C ALA A 124 17.03 -13.29 27.60
N ASN A 125 18.15 -13.29 26.89
CA ASN A 125 18.99 -14.46 26.61
C ASN A 125 18.30 -15.63 25.88
N ILE A 126 17.24 -15.37 25.10
CA ILE A 126 16.53 -16.41 24.32
C ILE A 126 17.47 -17.27 23.45
N GLU A 127 18.56 -16.68 22.92
CA GLU A 127 19.57 -17.39 22.13
C GLU A 127 20.30 -18.46 22.96
N GLN A 128 20.60 -18.17 24.23
CA GLN A 128 21.28 -19.09 25.14
C GLN A 128 20.33 -20.19 25.60
N ASP A 129 19.10 -19.83 25.97
CA ASP A 129 18.09 -20.78 26.47
C ASP A 129 17.69 -21.82 25.42
N LEU A 130 17.57 -21.40 24.15
CA LEU A 130 17.23 -22.27 23.02
C LEU A 130 18.45 -22.87 22.32
N LYS A 131 19.68 -22.57 22.78
CA LYS A 131 20.95 -23.01 22.19
C LYS A 131 21.04 -22.69 20.69
N MET A 132 20.67 -21.47 20.33
CA MET A 132 20.62 -20.99 18.96
C MET A 132 21.94 -20.38 18.52
N THR A 133 22.26 -20.49 17.23
CA THR A 133 23.29 -19.66 16.62
C THR A 133 22.70 -18.32 16.19
N ASP A 134 23.53 -17.28 16.08
CA ASP A 134 23.11 -15.95 15.59
C ASP A 134 22.37 -16.04 14.25
N VAL A 135 22.83 -16.92 13.35
CA VAL A 135 22.20 -17.14 12.04
C VAL A 135 20.80 -17.73 12.21
N GLN A 136 20.61 -18.71 13.09
CA GLN A 136 19.29 -19.29 13.35
C GLN A 136 18.33 -18.28 13.96
N TYR A 137 18.82 -17.41 14.85
CA TYR A 137 18.02 -16.32 15.42
C TYR A 137 17.57 -15.33 14.32
N GLN A 138 18.47 -14.90 13.45
CA GLN A 138 18.13 -14.06 12.29
C GLN A 138 17.13 -14.72 11.34
N THR A 139 17.24 -16.04 11.14
CA THR A 139 16.26 -16.80 10.37
C THR A 139 14.88 -16.79 11.04
N CYS A 140 14.80 -16.86 12.37
CA CYS A 140 13.53 -16.75 13.09
C CYS A 140 12.88 -15.37 12.98
N ILE A 141 13.67 -14.28 12.90
CA ILE A 141 13.15 -12.93 12.62
C ILE A 141 12.60 -12.88 11.19
N SER A 142 13.36 -13.40 10.22
CA SER A 142 13.08 -13.25 8.80
C SER A 142 11.91 -14.11 8.31
N ILE A 143 11.75 -15.32 8.87
CA ILE A 143 10.74 -16.30 8.42
C ILE A 143 9.31 -15.82 8.64
N LEU A 144 9.08 -14.93 9.62
CA LEU A 144 7.80 -14.26 9.84
C LEU A 144 7.35 -13.52 8.58
N PHE A 145 8.25 -12.73 7.98
CA PHE A 145 7.94 -11.97 6.77
C PHE A 145 7.73 -12.85 5.54
N VAL A 146 8.37 -14.02 5.48
CA VAL A 146 8.12 -15.01 4.42
C VAL A 146 6.69 -15.53 4.52
N GLY A 147 6.25 -15.96 5.71
CA GLY A 147 4.86 -16.36 5.96
C GLY A 147 3.87 -15.23 5.65
N TYR A 148 4.23 -14.00 6.06
CA TYR A 148 3.42 -12.81 5.81
C TYR A 148 3.20 -12.55 4.32
N ILE A 149 4.27 -12.53 3.51
CA ILE A 149 4.19 -12.26 2.06
C ILE A 149 3.36 -13.35 1.36
N LEU A 150 3.56 -14.62 1.72
CA LEU A 150 2.82 -15.74 1.13
C LEU A 150 1.30 -15.61 1.35
N MET A 151 0.88 -15.22 2.55
CA MET A 151 -0.54 -15.15 2.90
C MET A 151 -1.18 -13.79 2.60
N GLN A 152 -0.39 -12.75 2.32
CA GLN A 152 -0.91 -11.42 2.00
C GLN A 152 -1.80 -11.41 0.74
N VAL A 153 -1.42 -12.14 -0.31
CA VAL A 153 -2.19 -12.20 -1.57
C VAL A 153 -3.48 -13.02 -1.40
N PRO A 154 -3.45 -14.28 -0.90
CA PRO A 154 -4.67 -15.05 -0.66
C PRO A 154 -5.62 -14.35 0.32
N SER A 155 -5.10 -13.80 1.41
CA SER A 155 -5.91 -13.08 2.40
C SER A 155 -6.72 -11.95 1.77
N ASN A 156 -6.09 -11.13 0.92
CA ASN A 156 -6.77 -10.00 0.29
C ASN A 156 -7.94 -10.45 -0.61
N LEU A 157 -7.85 -11.63 -1.22
CA LEU A 157 -8.94 -12.22 -2.01
C LEU A 157 -10.09 -12.74 -1.15
N VAL A 158 -9.79 -13.22 0.06
CA VAL A 158 -10.78 -13.77 1.00
C VAL A 158 -11.52 -12.66 1.73
N VAL A 159 -10.82 -11.58 2.12
CA VAL A 159 -11.39 -10.41 2.81
C VAL A 159 -12.59 -9.82 2.06
N GLY A 160 -12.53 -9.71 0.73
CA GLY A 160 -13.62 -9.19 -0.09
C GLY A 160 -14.87 -10.08 -0.18
N LYS A 161 -14.78 -11.34 0.25
CA LYS A 161 -15.90 -12.32 0.21
C LYS A 161 -16.57 -12.51 1.57
N ILE A 162 -16.02 -11.90 2.62
CA ILE A 162 -16.49 -12.12 4.00
C ILE A 162 -17.66 -11.20 4.32
N LYS A 163 -18.75 -11.79 4.82
CA LYS A 163 -19.97 -11.07 5.22
C LYS A 163 -19.82 -10.30 6.54
N LEU A 164 -18.91 -10.71 7.41
CA LEU A 164 -18.67 -10.14 8.74
C LEU A 164 -17.20 -9.73 8.89
N PRO A 165 -16.77 -8.62 8.25
CA PRO A 165 -15.37 -8.25 8.17
C PRO A 165 -14.79 -7.86 9.54
N GLY A 166 -15.59 -7.30 10.44
CA GLY A 166 -15.14 -6.92 11.78
C GLY A 166 -14.79 -8.13 12.66
N VAL A 167 -15.67 -9.13 12.68
CA VAL A 167 -15.44 -10.39 13.41
C VAL A 167 -14.23 -11.12 12.83
N TYR A 168 -14.04 -11.09 11.52
CA TYR A 168 -12.91 -11.74 10.88
C TYR A 168 -11.55 -11.17 11.31
N ILE A 169 -11.41 -9.83 11.34
CA ILE A 169 -10.15 -9.20 11.78
C ILE A 169 -9.90 -9.49 13.26
N CYS A 170 -10.95 -9.50 14.09
CA CYS A 170 -10.82 -9.85 15.51
C CYS A 170 -10.48 -11.35 15.70
N PHE A 171 -11.03 -12.24 14.88
CA PHE A 171 -10.67 -13.66 14.90
C PHE A 171 -9.21 -13.87 14.52
N SER A 172 -8.74 -13.19 13.47
CA SER A 172 -7.31 -13.18 13.13
C SER A 172 -6.45 -12.66 14.28
N MET A 173 -6.92 -11.61 14.99
CA MET A 173 -6.26 -11.07 16.19
C MET A 173 -6.13 -12.08 17.31
N ALA A 174 -7.22 -12.77 17.63
CA ALA A 174 -7.19 -13.82 18.63
C ALA A 174 -6.24 -14.96 18.21
N LEU A 175 -6.28 -15.36 16.93
CA LEU A 175 -5.47 -16.46 16.43
C LEU A 175 -3.97 -16.14 16.46
N TRP A 176 -3.55 -14.93 16.07
CA TRP A 176 -2.13 -14.55 16.21
C TRP A 176 -1.73 -14.41 17.69
N GLY A 177 -2.63 -13.93 18.55
CA GLY A 177 -2.38 -13.86 19.99
C GLY A 177 -2.17 -15.25 20.61
N VAL A 178 -2.93 -16.26 20.17
CA VAL A 178 -2.73 -17.67 20.56
C VAL A 178 -1.36 -18.16 20.09
N LEU A 179 -0.99 -17.92 18.83
CA LEU A 179 0.32 -18.34 18.31
C LEU A 179 1.48 -17.63 19.03
N SER A 180 1.31 -16.36 19.39
CA SER A 180 2.27 -15.61 20.20
C SER A 180 2.42 -16.24 21.58
N ALA A 181 1.31 -16.51 22.29
CA ALA A 181 1.34 -17.20 23.58
C ALA A 181 1.97 -18.61 23.49
N CYS A 182 1.70 -19.36 22.42
CA CYS A 182 2.31 -20.66 22.17
C CYS A 182 3.83 -20.58 21.97
N THR A 183 4.36 -19.42 21.54
CA THR A 183 5.82 -19.20 21.41
C THR A 183 6.53 -19.32 22.77
N ALA A 184 5.85 -19.00 23.87
CA ALA A 184 6.40 -19.19 25.21
C ALA A 184 6.66 -20.66 25.57
N ALA A 185 5.95 -21.62 24.95
CA ALA A 185 6.11 -23.04 25.23
C ALA A 185 7.25 -23.70 24.41
N VAL A 186 7.95 -22.94 23.58
CA VAL A 186 9.00 -23.47 22.71
C VAL A 186 10.28 -23.75 23.50
N THR A 187 10.90 -24.90 23.21
CA THR A 187 12.17 -25.33 23.84
C THR A 187 13.32 -25.45 22.84
N ASN A 188 13.06 -25.35 21.54
CA ASN A 188 14.04 -25.63 20.48
C ASN A 188 14.00 -24.55 19.39
N SER A 189 15.12 -24.31 18.70
CA SER A 189 15.22 -23.37 17.57
C SER A 189 14.20 -23.66 16.44
N SER A 190 13.95 -24.93 16.14
CA SER A 190 12.98 -25.34 15.12
C SER A 190 11.54 -25.03 15.50
N GLY A 191 11.20 -25.16 16.79
CA GLY A 191 9.89 -24.78 17.32
C GLY A 191 9.68 -23.27 17.22
N LEU A 192 10.72 -22.47 17.50
CA LEU A 192 10.65 -21.01 17.37
C LEU A 192 10.45 -20.63 15.90
N LEU A 193 11.23 -21.21 14.99
CA LEU A 193 11.09 -21.01 13.55
C LEU A 193 9.66 -21.31 13.05
N ALA A 194 9.11 -22.47 13.43
CA ALA A 194 7.76 -22.86 13.04
C ALA A 194 6.69 -21.92 13.60
N SER A 195 6.78 -21.58 14.89
CA SER A 195 5.86 -20.63 15.53
C SER A 195 5.85 -19.27 14.81
N ARG A 196 7.03 -18.75 14.43
CA ARG A 196 7.15 -17.48 13.69
C ARG A 196 6.62 -17.53 12.28
N PHE A 197 6.82 -18.64 11.57
CA PHE A 197 6.27 -18.82 10.23
C PHE A 197 4.73 -18.78 10.25
N PHE A 198 4.10 -19.56 11.14
CA PHE A 198 2.64 -19.59 11.27
C PHE A 198 2.07 -18.28 11.82
N LEU A 199 2.79 -17.63 12.72
CA LEU A 199 2.40 -16.31 13.22
C LEU A 199 2.37 -15.30 12.07
N GLY A 200 3.44 -15.20 11.26
CA GLY A 200 3.46 -14.34 10.07
C GLY A 200 2.35 -14.68 9.06
N PHE A 201 2.04 -15.96 8.90
CA PHE A 201 0.94 -16.42 8.04
C PHE A 201 -0.43 -15.87 8.50
N VAL A 202 -0.73 -15.93 9.79
CA VAL A 202 -2.00 -15.42 10.34
C VAL A 202 -2.03 -13.90 10.36
N GLU A 203 -0.90 -13.28 10.67
CA GLU A 203 -0.76 -11.83 10.81
C GLU A 203 -0.93 -11.08 9.47
N ALA A 204 -0.63 -11.73 8.35
CA ALA A 204 -0.78 -11.21 6.99
C ALA A 204 -2.17 -10.65 6.67
N VAL A 205 -3.18 -11.13 7.39
CA VAL A 205 -4.58 -10.74 7.21
C VAL A 205 -4.87 -9.34 7.72
N PHE A 206 -4.18 -8.93 8.79
CA PHE A 206 -4.55 -7.75 9.56
C PHE A 206 -4.48 -6.47 8.73
N PHE A 207 -3.32 -6.17 8.14
CA PHE A 207 -3.12 -4.89 7.46
C PHE A 207 -4.05 -4.68 6.24
N PRO A 208 -4.11 -5.59 5.24
CA PRO A 208 -5.06 -5.44 4.14
C PRO A 208 -6.52 -5.53 4.60
N GLY A 209 -6.82 -6.39 5.59
CA GLY A 209 -8.14 -6.49 6.20
C GLY A 209 -8.59 -5.19 6.85
N ALA A 210 -7.69 -4.51 7.57
CA ALA A 210 -7.93 -3.24 8.22
C ALA A 210 -8.23 -2.12 7.21
N LEU A 211 -7.45 -2.04 6.13
CA LEU A 211 -7.71 -1.07 5.05
C LEU A 211 -9.04 -1.34 4.35
N PHE A 212 -9.34 -2.60 4.05
CA PHE A 212 -10.63 -2.97 3.47
C PHE A 212 -11.78 -2.62 4.42
N TYR A 213 -11.65 -2.95 5.70
CA TYR A 213 -12.65 -2.62 6.71
C TYR A 213 -12.90 -1.12 6.78
N LEU A 214 -11.85 -0.28 6.84
CA LEU A 214 -12.01 1.17 6.79
C LEU A 214 -12.70 1.63 5.49
N SER A 215 -12.44 0.99 4.36
CA SER A 215 -13.10 1.32 3.09
C SER A 215 -14.59 1.02 3.05
N LEU A 216 -15.12 0.20 3.98
CA LEU A 216 -16.56 -0.09 4.10
C LEU A 216 -17.34 0.96 4.88
N PHE A 217 -16.66 1.77 5.70
CA PHE A 217 -17.32 2.76 6.58
C PHE A 217 -16.99 4.21 6.20
N TYR A 218 -15.87 4.45 5.51
CA TYR A 218 -15.39 5.80 5.19
C TYR A 218 -15.33 6.05 3.68
N SER A 219 -15.70 7.27 3.26
CA SER A 219 -15.55 7.72 1.88
C SER A 219 -14.09 8.01 1.51
N LYS A 220 -13.73 8.01 0.22
CA LYS A 220 -12.37 8.21 -0.33
C LYS A 220 -11.66 9.43 0.25
N LYS A 221 -12.39 10.56 0.37
CA LYS A 221 -11.85 11.81 0.95
C LYS A 221 -11.48 11.65 2.43
N GLN A 222 -12.23 10.84 3.16
CA GLN A 222 -12.04 10.59 4.58
C GLN A 222 -11.04 9.46 4.83
N PHE A 223 -11.01 8.46 3.95
CA PHE A 223 -10.22 7.24 4.02
C PHE A 223 -8.73 7.51 4.15
N ALA A 224 -8.18 8.49 3.41
CA ALA A 224 -6.77 8.82 3.45
C ALA A 224 -6.33 9.29 4.87
N LEU A 225 -7.13 10.13 5.51
CA LEU A 225 -6.84 10.64 6.86
C LEU A 225 -6.95 9.53 7.91
N ARG A 226 -7.97 8.65 7.82
CA ARG A 226 -8.13 7.52 8.76
C ARG A 226 -7.03 6.48 8.57
N THR A 227 -6.64 6.20 7.33
CA THR A 227 -5.50 5.34 7.03
C THR A 227 -4.21 5.92 7.63
N ALA A 228 -3.98 7.24 7.54
CA ALA A 228 -2.83 7.87 8.17
C ALA A 228 -2.85 7.74 9.71
N ILE A 229 -4.01 7.89 10.34
CA ILE A 229 -4.19 7.65 11.79
C ILE A 229 -3.95 6.18 12.14
N LEU A 230 -4.42 5.24 11.32
CA LEU A 230 -4.11 3.82 11.51
C LEU A 230 -2.59 3.62 11.48
N TYR A 231 -1.90 4.18 10.47
CA TYR A 231 -0.45 4.07 10.34
C TYR A 231 0.33 4.65 11.52
N SER A 232 -0.18 5.65 12.24
CA SER A 232 0.52 6.14 13.43
C SER A 232 0.55 5.11 14.57
N GLY A 233 -0.39 4.15 14.58
CA GLY A 233 -0.41 3.04 15.51
C GLY A 233 0.88 2.20 15.49
N SER A 234 1.49 1.97 14.32
CA SER A 234 2.76 1.23 14.27
C SER A 234 3.91 1.99 14.91
N GLN A 235 3.93 3.32 14.78
CA GLN A 235 4.95 4.16 15.40
C GLN A 235 4.79 4.17 16.93
N LEU A 236 3.56 4.21 17.42
CA LEU A 236 3.26 4.07 18.84
C LEU A 236 3.67 2.68 19.35
N GLY A 237 3.36 1.62 18.61
CA GLY A 237 3.80 0.25 18.95
C GLY A 237 5.32 0.13 19.06
N ASN A 238 6.07 0.65 18.09
CA ASN A 238 7.54 0.65 18.14
C ASN A 238 8.10 1.46 19.32
N ALA A 239 7.47 2.58 19.66
CA ALA A 239 7.94 3.44 20.74
C ALA A 239 7.68 2.87 22.13
N PHE A 240 6.47 2.33 22.35
CA PHE A 240 6.08 1.79 23.64
C PHE A 240 6.48 0.32 23.83
N GLY A 241 6.74 -0.43 22.75
CA GLY A 241 7.06 -1.86 22.83
C GLY A 241 8.28 -2.16 23.67
N GLY A 242 9.34 -1.36 23.56
CA GLY A 242 10.50 -1.53 24.42
C GLY A 242 10.23 -1.26 25.90
N LEU A 243 9.32 -0.32 26.21
CA LEU A 243 8.93 -0.02 27.60
C LEU A 243 8.09 -1.14 28.21
N PHE A 244 7.12 -1.67 27.45
CA PHE A 244 6.34 -2.84 27.87
C PHE A 244 7.22 -4.06 28.07
N ALA A 245 8.15 -4.31 27.14
CA ALA A 245 9.13 -5.37 27.26
C ALA A 245 9.95 -5.26 28.55
N VAL A 246 10.54 -4.09 28.84
CA VAL A 246 11.32 -3.89 30.08
C VAL A 246 10.48 -4.14 31.33
N ALA A 247 9.21 -3.73 31.34
CA ALA A 247 8.33 -3.99 32.48
C ALA A 247 8.06 -5.49 32.69
N ILE A 248 7.82 -6.23 31.60
CA ILE A 248 7.53 -7.67 31.67
C ILE A 248 8.79 -8.49 31.95
N LEU A 249 9.94 -8.11 31.39
CA LEU A 249 11.22 -8.79 31.62
C LEU A 249 11.67 -8.76 33.08
N LYS A 250 11.12 -7.87 33.93
CA LYS A 250 11.34 -7.92 35.39
C LYS A 250 10.72 -9.14 36.08
N LEU A 251 9.84 -9.88 35.39
CA LEU A 251 9.25 -11.13 35.87
C LEU A 251 10.17 -12.34 35.61
N ASP A 252 11.40 -12.12 35.19
CA ASP A 252 12.39 -13.18 35.02
C ASP A 252 12.58 -14.01 36.30
N GLY A 253 12.50 -15.34 36.18
CA GLY A 253 12.59 -16.28 37.29
C GLY A 253 11.30 -16.46 38.10
N VAL A 254 10.26 -15.64 37.87
CA VAL A 254 8.97 -15.78 38.55
C VAL A 254 8.27 -17.06 38.06
N HIS A 255 7.87 -17.92 38.99
CA HIS A 255 7.35 -19.28 38.73
C HIS A 255 8.30 -20.20 37.93
N GLY A 256 9.61 -19.92 37.93
CA GLY A 256 10.59 -20.72 37.20
C GLY A 256 10.55 -20.56 35.68
N LEU A 257 9.89 -19.51 35.19
CA LEU A 257 9.86 -19.15 33.77
C LEU A 257 10.85 -18.02 33.47
N GLU A 258 11.50 -18.13 32.32
CA GLU A 258 12.43 -17.15 31.77
C GLU A 258 11.68 -15.88 31.34
N GLY A 259 12.29 -14.71 31.49
CA GLY A 259 11.65 -13.42 31.22
C GLY A 259 11.08 -13.29 29.80
N TRP A 260 11.72 -13.90 28.79
CA TRP A 260 11.21 -13.90 27.42
C TRP A 260 9.93 -14.74 27.26
N ARG A 261 9.74 -15.80 28.05
CA ARG A 261 8.50 -16.60 28.03
C ARG A 261 7.33 -15.80 28.60
N TRP A 262 7.57 -15.07 29.70
CA TRP A 262 6.58 -14.14 30.24
C TRP A 262 6.20 -13.06 29.23
N LEU A 263 7.16 -12.56 28.45
CA LEU A 263 6.92 -11.56 27.40
C LEU A 263 5.88 -12.06 26.38
N PHE A 264 6.12 -13.21 25.75
CA PHE A 264 5.18 -13.77 24.77
C PHE A 264 3.85 -14.21 25.39
N LEU A 265 3.87 -14.74 26.61
CA LEU A 265 2.65 -15.21 27.27
C LEU A 265 1.72 -14.05 27.66
N VAL A 266 2.24 -13.02 28.34
CA VAL A 266 1.45 -11.87 28.79
C VAL A 266 0.89 -11.13 27.60
N GLU A 267 1.70 -10.87 26.57
CA GLU A 267 1.24 -10.14 25.39
C GLU A 267 0.26 -10.96 24.54
N GLY A 268 0.50 -12.25 24.35
CA GLY A 268 -0.42 -13.12 23.64
C GLY A 268 -1.79 -13.18 24.31
N VAL A 269 -1.82 -13.34 25.64
CA VAL A 269 -3.07 -13.35 26.43
C VAL A 269 -3.77 -11.99 26.41
N ALA A 270 -3.03 -10.89 26.56
CA ALA A 270 -3.60 -9.54 26.47
C ALA A 270 -4.21 -9.28 25.08
N THR A 271 -3.54 -9.74 24.03
CA THR A 271 -4.01 -9.63 22.64
C THR A 271 -5.31 -10.41 22.44
N ILE A 272 -5.42 -11.64 22.95
CA ILE A 272 -6.66 -12.43 22.88
C ILE A 272 -7.80 -11.73 23.62
N GLY A 273 -7.55 -11.23 24.83
CA GLY A 273 -8.54 -10.49 25.62
C GLY A 273 -9.04 -9.25 24.89
N LEU A 274 -8.12 -8.46 24.32
CA LEU A 274 -8.46 -7.30 23.50
C LEU A 274 -9.23 -7.69 22.24
N ALA A 275 -8.86 -8.78 21.57
CA ALA A 275 -9.58 -9.28 20.39
C ALA A 275 -11.05 -9.56 20.69
N ILE A 276 -11.31 -10.23 21.82
CA ILE A 276 -12.66 -10.57 22.27
C ILE A 276 -13.46 -9.29 22.57
N ILE A 277 -12.87 -8.34 23.31
CA ILE A 277 -13.52 -7.07 23.64
C ILE A 277 -13.84 -6.28 22.36
N ILE A 278 -12.88 -6.17 21.45
CA ILE A 278 -13.03 -5.43 20.19
C ILE A 278 -14.07 -6.10 19.28
N ALA A 279 -14.18 -7.43 19.28
CA ALA A 279 -15.20 -8.15 18.50
C ALA A 279 -16.64 -7.73 18.86
N PHE A 280 -16.89 -7.32 20.11
CA PHE A 280 -18.19 -6.79 20.53
C PHE A 280 -18.39 -5.30 20.21
N ILE A 281 -17.31 -4.53 20.06
CA ILE A 281 -17.35 -3.08 19.80
C ILE A 281 -17.41 -2.79 18.30
N LEU A 282 -16.74 -3.61 17.48
CA LEU A 282 -16.52 -3.33 16.06
C LEU A 282 -17.80 -3.62 15.23
N PRO A 283 -18.39 -2.62 14.54
CA PRO A 283 -19.58 -2.85 13.72
C PRO A 283 -19.25 -3.68 12.46
N ASN A 284 -20.18 -4.51 11.99
CA ASN A 284 -19.97 -5.29 10.76
C ASN A 284 -20.58 -4.65 9.50
N SER A 285 -21.51 -3.70 9.65
CA SER A 285 -22.17 -3.02 8.52
C SER A 285 -22.69 -1.65 8.96
N LEU A 286 -22.65 -0.66 8.05
CA LEU A 286 -23.30 0.64 8.22
C LEU A 286 -24.81 0.52 8.52
N LYS A 287 -25.47 -0.52 8.03
CA LYS A 287 -26.91 -0.76 8.26
C LYS A 287 -27.24 -1.26 9.67
N SER A 288 -26.27 -1.88 10.35
CA SER A 288 -26.47 -2.58 11.63
C SER A 288 -25.83 -1.84 12.82
N ILE A 289 -25.39 -0.59 12.65
CA ILE A 289 -24.68 0.11 13.73
C ILE A 289 -25.67 0.54 14.82
N SER A 290 -25.39 0.21 16.07
CA SER A 290 -26.22 0.62 17.21
C SER A 290 -25.82 2.02 17.74
N GLY A 291 -26.79 2.79 18.25
CA GLY A 291 -26.54 4.09 18.90
C GLY A 291 -26.50 5.31 17.97
N PHE A 292 -26.96 5.16 16.73
CA PHE A 292 -27.12 6.24 15.76
C PHE A 292 -28.60 6.62 15.62
N SER A 293 -28.88 7.92 15.48
CA SER A 293 -30.21 8.42 15.13
C SER A 293 -30.57 8.04 13.68
N LYS A 294 -31.86 8.00 13.34
CA LYS A 294 -32.33 7.74 11.96
C LYS A 294 -31.67 8.68 10.94
N LEU A 295 -31.60 9.97 11.26
CA LEU A 295 -30.94 10.98 10.42
C LEU A 295 -29.42 10.74 10.30
N GLU A 296 -28.77 10.26 11.35
CA GLU A 296 -27.33 9.95 11.30
C GLU A 296 -27.06 8.72 10.43
N HIS A 297 -27.91 7.69 10.52
CA HIS A 297 -27.82 6.50 9.66
C HIS A 297 -28.08 6.80 8.18
N GLU A 298 -29.13 7.57 7.88
CA GLU A 298 -29.45 7.99 6.52
C GLU A 298 -28.29 8.80 5.92
N TYR A 299 -27.68 9.70 6.71
CA TYR A 299 -26.51 10.45 6.27
C TYR A 299 -25.32 9.53 5.94
N LEU A 300 -25.04 8.54 6.79
CA LEU A 300 -23.94 7.60 6.60
C LEU A 300 -24.10 6.74 5.33
N LEU A 301 -25.31 6.20 5.12
CA LEU A 301 -25.62 5.39 3.94
C LEU A 301 -25.55 6.22 2.67
N TRP A 302 -26.17 7.40 2.66
CA TRP A 302 -26.15 8.29 1.50
C TRP A 302 -24.72 8.76 1.16
N ASN A 303 -23.94 9.22 2.15
CA ASN A 303 -22.55 9.67 1.93
C ASN A 303 -21.64 8.52 1.44
N PHE A 304 -21.96 7.27 1.77
CA PHE A 304 -21.24 6.10 1.27
C PHE A 304 -21.65 5.74 -0.16
N GLU A 305 -22.95 5.74 -0.45
CA GLU A 305 -23.50 5.47 -1.80
C GLU A 305 -23.09 6.54 -2.81
N GLU A 306 -23.05 7.82 -2.42
CA GLU A 306 -22.62 8.93 -3.27
C GLU A 306 -21.18 8.75 -3.76
N ASP A 307 -20.32 8.18 -2.91
CA ASP A 307 -18.90 7.97 -3.18
C ASP A 307 -18.63 6.65 -3.94
N GLN A 308 -19.53 5.65 -3.82
CA GLN A 308 -19.53 4.42 -4.62
C GLN A 308 -20.07 4.65 -6.04
N GLY A 309 -21.10 5.48 -6.21
CA GLY A 309 -21.65 5.84 -7.53
C GLY A 309 -20.68 6.61 -8.44
N GLN A 310 -19.56 7.11 -7.89
CA GLN A 310 -18.45 7.68 -8.66
C GLN A 310 -17.46 6.63 -9.22
N GLN A 311 -17.82 5.34 -9.26
CA GLN A 311 -16.95 4.26 -9.78
C GLN A 311 -17.05 4.01 -11.31
N ASP A 312 -17.74 4.85 -12.08
CA ASP A 312 -17.94 4.60 -13.52
C ASP A 312 -16.80 5.09 -14.43
N ASN A 313 -15.56 4.66 -14.15
CA ASN A 313 -14.46 4.73 -15.12
C ASN A 313 -13.44 3.57 -14.97
N ALA A 314 -13.78 2.53 -14.20
CA ALA A 314 -12.92 1.35 -14.01
C ALA A 314 -13.20 0.22 -15.01
N ASP A 315 -14.27 0.31 -15.81
CA ASP A 315 -14.72 -0.81 -16.64
C ASP A 315 -14.08 -0.87 -18.05
N GLU A 316 -13.29 0.12 -18.46
CA GLU A 316 -12.70 0.10 -19.82
C GLU A 316 -11.46 -0.82 -19.95
N VAL A 317 -10.82 -1.24 -18.85
CA VAL A 317 -9.56 -2.01 -18.90
C VAL A 317 -9.54 -3.14 -17.88
N SER A 318 -9.58 -4.40 -18.34
CA SER A 318 -9.38 -5.57 -17.47
C SER A 318 -8.17 -5.42 -16.54
N ALA A 319 -8.31 -5.78 -15.25
CA ALA A 319 -7.25 -5.69 -14.23
C ALA A 319 -5.90 -6.31 -14.67
N ARG A 320 -5.95 -7.38 -15.47
CA ARG A 320 -4.77 -8.03 -16.06
C ARG A 320 -4.05 -7.12 -17.07
N LYS A 321 -4.81 -6.41 -17.89
CA LYS A 321 -4.29 -5.44 -18.87
C LYS A 321 -3.73 -4.21 -18.16
N GLY A 322 -4.38 -3.74 -17.10
CA GLY A 322 -3.86 -2.67 -16.23
C GLY A 322 -2.53 -3.03 -15.54
N PHE A 323 -2.42 -4.26 -15.02
CA PHE A 323 -1.18 -4.77 -14.45
C PHE A 323 -0.04 -4.87 -15.48
N MET A 324 -0.33 -5.41 -16.67
CA MET A 324 0.68 -5.49 -17.74
C MET A 324 1.17 -4.09 -18.17
N LEU A 325 0.26 -3.11 -18.26
CA LEU A 325 0.62 -1.73 -18.53
C LEU A 325 1.49 -1.11 -17.43
N ALA A 326 1.28 -1.49 -16.17
CA ALA A 326 2.07 -1.02 -15.04
C ALA A 326 3.51 -1.57 -15.07
N VAL A 327 3.65 -2.87 -15.33
CA VAL A 327 4.94 -3.56 -15.46
C VAL A 327 5.74 -3.05 -16.66
N MET A 328 5.06 -2.74 -17.77
CA MET A 328 5.73 -2.23 -18.97
C MET A 328 6.06 -0.73 -18.88
N ASP A 329 5.70 -0.01 -17.81
CA ASP A 329 6.00 1.41 -17.66
C ASP A 329 7.35 1.63 -16.97
N PRO A 330 8.35 2.24 -17.65
CA PRO A 330 9.64 2.55 -17.05
C PRO A 330 9.54 3.45 -15.81
N LYS A 331 8.51 4.31 -15.72
CA LYS A 331 8.26 5.17 -14.56
C LYS A 331 8.03 4.35 -13.30
N THR A 332 7.32 3.23 -13.42
CA THR A 332 7.04 2.31 -12.31
C THR A 332 8.35 1.80 -11.71
N TRP A 333 9.27 1.29 -12.54
CA TRP A 333 10.55 0.73 -12.08
C TRP A 333 11.49 1.76 -11.48
N LEU A 334 11.56 2.96 -12.08
CA LEU A 334 12.39 4.05 -11.56
C LEU A 334 11.90 4.50 -10.17
N LEU A 335 10.60 4.74 -10.02
CA LEU A 335 10.01 5.16 -8.76
C LEU A 335 10.01 4.04 -7.72
N MET A 336 9.83 2.78 -8.16
CA MET A 336 9.99 1.61 -7.30
C MET A 336 11.41 1.50 -6.77
N GLY A 337 12.43 1.68 -7.62
CA GLY A 337 13.83 1.61 -7.21
C GLY A 337 14.19 2.66 -6.16
N ILE A 338 13.70 3.90 -6.31
CA ILE A 338 13.88 4.95 -5.29
C ILE A 338 13.23 4.51 -3.98
N LEU A 339 11.97 4.09 -4.00
CA LEU A 339 11.26 3.69 -2.78
C LEU A 339 11.90 2.45 -2.14
N TYR A 340 12.37 1.49 -2.93
CA TYR A 340 13.04 0.29 -2.46
C TYR A 340 14.34 0.64 -1.74
N SER A 341 15.17 1.53 -2.31
CA SER A 341 16.40 1.99 -1.67
C SER A 341 16.16 2.73 -0.36
N VAL A 342 15.14 3.60 -0.32
CA VAL A 342 14.79 4.35 0.90
C VAL A 342 14.17 3.45 1.97
N SER A 343 13.26 2.56 1.58
CA SER A 343 12.56 1.64 2.48
C SER A 343 13.51 0.56 3.01
N GLY A 344 14.40 0.03 2.16
CA GLY A 344 15.44 -0.90 2.58
C GLY A 344 16.36 -0.30 3.63
N LEU A 345 16.72 0.97 3.49
CA LEU A 345 17.52 1.69 4.49
C LEU A 345 16.75 1.89 5.80
N CYS A 346 15.46 2.23 5.72
CA CYS A 346 14.59 2.35 6.89
C CYS A 346 14.47 1.03 7.67
N ILE A 347 14.25 -0.07 6.96
CA ILE A 347 14.09 -1.41 7.54
C ILE A 347 15.41 -1.90 8.13
N SER A 348 16.51 -1.79 7.39
CA SER A 348 17.87 -2.09 7.86
C SER A 348 18.22 -1.30 9.13
N PHE A 349 17.98 0.01 9.14
CA PHE A 349 18.21 0.83 10.33
C PHE A 349 17.33 0.41 11.52
N SER A 350 16.10 -0.04 11.28
CA SER A 350 15.21 -0.52 12.34
C SER A 350 15.71 -1.83 12.96
N VAL A 351 16.29 -2.72 12.15
CA VAL A 351 16.92 -3.98 12.60
C VAL A 351 18.13 -3.73 13.49
N LEU A 352 18.90 -2.67 13.27
CA LEU A 352 20.03 -2.32 14.15
C LEU A 352 19.62 -2.24 15.63
N PHE A 353 18.43 -1.72 15.93
CA PHE A 353 17.94 -1.63 17.32
C PHE A 353 17.47 -2.97 17.86
N THR A 354 17.09 -3.89 16.97
CA THR A 354 16.71 -5.26 17.32
C THR A 354 17.93 -6.11 17.65
N ASP A 355 19.02 -5.93 16.91
CA ASP A 355 20.22 -6.74 17.05
C ASP A 355 21.24 -6.24 18.05
N VAL A 356 21.21 -4.94 18.38
CA VAL A 356 22.08 -4.34 19.40
C VAL A 356 21.25 -4.07 20.65
N PRO A 357 21.26 -4.98 21.64
CA PRO A 357 20.32 -4.94 22.77
C PRO A 357 20.45 -3.65 23.59
N GLN A 358 21.67 -3.11 23.71
CA GLN A 358 21.93 -1.87 24.46
C GLN A 358 21.37 -0.60 23.81
N ILE A 359 21.02 -0.63 22.52
CA ILE A 359 20.48 0.53 21.79
C ILE A 359 18.95 0.44 21.69
N TYR A 360 18.34 -0.71 21.98
CA TYR A 360 16.90 -0.93 21.84
C TYR A 360 16.04 0.11 22.59
N ILE A 361 16.34 0.37 23.86
CA ILE A 361 15.58 1.30 24.71
C ILE A 361 15.80 2.75 24.29
N ALA A 362 17.05 3.14 24.02
CA ALA A 362 17.38 4.50 23.56
C ALA A 362 16.81 4.75 22.15
N GLY A 363 16.80 3.75 21.28
CA GLY A 363 16.27 3.77 19.93
C GLY A 363 14.75 3.86 19.86
N ALA A 364 14.03 3.16 20.74
CA ALA A 364 12.57 3.28 20.84
C ALA A 364 12.15 4.71 21.24
N VAL A 365 12.82 5.31 22.23
CA VAL A 365 12.59 6.69 22.67
C VAL A 365 13.07 7.71 21.64
N THR A 366 14.18 7.42 20.96
CA THR A 366 14.73 8.30 19.90
C THR A 366 13.85 8.30 18.66
N ASN A 367 13.28 7.16 18.26
CA ASN A 367 12.34 7.09 17.14
C ASN A 367 10.96 7.67 17.52
N PHE A 368 10.58 7.68 18.80
CA PHE A 368 9.35 8.28 19.31
C PHE A 368 9.30 9.79 19.05
N PHE A 369 10.38 10.53 19.33
CA PHE A 369 10.34 12.00 19.22
C PHE A 369 10.11 12.53 17.78
N PRO A 370 10.84 12.09 16.75
CA PRO A 370 10.63 12.52 15.38
C PRO A 370 9.26 12.08 14.82
N SER A 371 8.82 10.85 15.14
CA SER A 371 7.55 10.30 14.64
C SER A 371 6.33 10.95 15.30
N VAL A 372 6.35 11.18 16.62
CA VAL A 372 5.28 11.89 17.34
C VAL A 372 5.23 13.36 16.94
N VAL A 373 6.37 14.04 16.82
CA VAL A 373 6.42 15.44 16.36
C VAL A 373 5.89 15.55 14.92
N ALA A 374 6.20 14.59 14.04
CA ALA A 374 5.66 14.54 12.68
C ALA A 374 4.14 14.25 12.65
N THR A 375 3.65 13.38 13.54
CA THR A 375 2.24 12.93 13.61
C THR A 375 1.33 13.96 14.30
N LEU A 376 1.83 14.70 15.29
CA LEU A 376 1.09 15.77 16.01
C LEU A 376 0.99 17.09 15.22
N GLY A 377 1.39 17.11 13.95
CA GLY A 377 1.10 18.22 13.05
C GLY A 377 2.23 19.22 12.83
N TYR A 378 3.45 18.99 13.32
CA TYR A 378 4.60 19.84 12.93
C TYR A 378 5.03 19.63 11.47
N SER A 379 4.57 18.57 10.80
CA SER A 379 4.69 18.44 9.34
C SER A 379 3.88 19.52 8.62
N ARG A 380 2.74 19.95 9.16
CA ARG A 380 1.86 20.91 8.50
C ARG A 380 2.58 22.25 8.29
N ASN A 381 3.37 22.71 9.27
CA ASN A 381 4.09 23.98 9.16
C ASN A 381 5.42 23.90 8.37
N LYS A 382 6.14 22.76 8.38
CA LYS A 382 7.32 22.58 7.51
C LYS A 382 6.95 22.28 6.06
N THR A 383 5.81 21.66 5.81
CA THR A 383 5.28 21.50 4.45
C THR A 383 4.89 22.86 3.89
N TYR A 384 4.21 23.76 4.61
CA TYR A 384 3.90 25.09 4.03
C TYR A 384 5.14 25.94 3.69
N GLY A 385 6.22 25.90 4.48
CA GLY A 385 7.46 26.63 4.17
C GLY A 385 8.26 26.07 2.97
N LEU A 386 8.17 24.75 2.72
CA LEU A 386 8.87 24.08 1.63
C LEU A 386 8.00 23.79 0.38
N THR A 387 6.67 23.94 0.49
CA THR A 387 5.71 23.86 -0.64
C THR A 387 5.79 25.10 -1.53
N ALA A 388 6.58 26.12 -1.16
CA ALA A 388 6.79 27.32 -1.97
C ALA A 388 7.52 27.04 -3.30
N LYS A 389 8.18 25.87 -3.47
CA LYS A 389 8.72 25.42 -4.76
C LYS A 389 8.25 23.99 -5.05
N GLN A 390 7.52 23.80 -6.14
CA GLN A 390 6.87 22.53 -6.53
C GLN A 390 7.84 21.38 -6.94
N GLU A 391 9.14 21.47 -6.67
CA GLU A 391 10.12 20.45 -7.10
C GLU A 391 10.32 19.37 -6.01
N ARG A 392 9.74 18.18 -6.21
CA ARG A 392 9.83 17.02 -5.30
C ARG A 392 11.23 16.44 -5.26
N TYR A 393 12.00 16.56 -6.34
CA TYR A 393 13.38 16.10 -6.45
C TYR A 393 14.30 16.54 -5.29
N TRP A 394 14.32 17.84 -4.97
CA TRP A 394 15.23 18.37 -3.92
C TRP A 394 14.86 17.87 -2.52
N HIS A 395 13.58 17.63 -2.29
CA HIS A 395 13.07 17.08 -1.04
C HIS A 395 13.40 15.59 -0.86
N ILE A 396 13.93 14.92 -1.87
CA ILE A 396 14.42 13.54 -1.79
C ILE A 396 15.94 13.54 -1.73
N VAL A 397 16.62 14.28 -2.63
CA VAL A 397 18.08 14.27 -2.72
C VAL A 397 18.74 14.91 -1.51
N CYS A 398 18.22 16.04 -0.99
CA CYS A 398 18.86 16.70 0.17
C CYS A 398 18.82 15.82 1.44
N PRO A 399 17.67 15.24 1.84
CA PRO A 399 17.65 14.29 2.96
C PRO A 399 18.51 13.05 2.70
N MET A 400 18.50 12.49 1.48
CA MET A 400 19.35 11.34 1.15
C MET A 400 20.85 11.66 1.21
N ALA A 401 21.26 12.87 0.86
CA ALA A 401 22.64 13.31 1.02
C ALA A 401 23.04 13.42 2.50
N ILE A 402 22.14 13.92 3.36
CA ILE A 402 22.36 13.94 4.83
C ILE A 402 22.47 12.51 5.36
N CYS A 403 21.60 11.60 4.90
CA CYS A 403 21.65 10.18 5.24
C CYS A 403 22.98 9.53 4.80
N MET A 404 23.47 9.86 3.60
CA MET A 404 24.76 9.40 3.09
C MET A 404 25.92 9.84 4.01
N VAL A 405 25.96 11.13 4.39
CA VAL A 405 26.96 11.65 5.32
C VAL A 405 26.88 10.97 6.68
N ALA A 406 25.67 10.77 7.22
CA ALA A 406 25.47 10.06 8.48
C ALA A 406 25.99 8.61 8.42
N ASN A 407 25.77 7.89 7.30
CA ASN A 407 26.31 6.55 7.10
C ASN A 407 27.84 6.55 7.03
N ILE A 408 28.45 7.54 6.35
CA ILE A 408 29.91 7.69 6.30
C ILE A 408 30.48 7.92 7.70
N ILE A 409 29.85 8.78 8.51
CA ILE A 409 30.27 9.02 9.90
C ILE A 409 30.16 7.71 10.71
N ALA A 410 29.05 6.98 10.58
CA ALA A 410 28.83 5.73 11.31
C ALA A 410 29.85 4.63 10.99
N VAL A 411 30.38 4.62 9.76
CA VAL A 411 31.43 3.68 9.30
C VAL A 411 32.84 4.12 9.67
N SER A 412 33.12 5.42 9.56
CA SER A 412 34.48 5.96 9.66
C SER A 412 35.01 6.09 11.08
N THR A 413 34.13 6.25 12.08
CA THR A 413 34.54 6.47 13.48
C THR A 413 33.86 5.54 14.47
N LEU A 414 34.61 5.18 15.52
CA LEU A 414 34.11 4.44 16.68
C LEU A 414 33.75 5.35 17.86
N ASN A 415 33.91 6.67 17.71
CA ASN A 415 33.58 7.63 18.76
C ASN A 415 32.06 7.65 19.03
N THR A 416 31.68 7.42 20.29
CA THR A 416 30.29 7.33 20.74
C THR A 416 29.47 8.57 20.40
N ALA A 417 30.02 9.78 20.61
CA ALA A 417 29.30 11.02 20.35
C ALA A 417 29.02 11.21 18.85
N ALA A 418 30.02 10.94 17.99
CA ALA A 418 29.87 11.06 16.55
C ALA A 418 28.86 10.04 15.99
N ARG A 419 28.89 8.80 16.46
CA ARG A 419 27.91 7.77 16.05
C ARG A 419 26.51 8.07 16.57
N TYR A 420 26.37 8.63 17.77
CA TYR A 420 25.08 9.05 18.31
C TYR A 420 24.44 10.14 17.43
N VAL A 421 25.20 11.18 17.07
CA VAL A 421 24.73 12.22 16.14
C VAL A 421 24.31 11.62 14.79
N ALA A 422 25.11 10.69 14.23
CA ALA A 422 24.76 10.00 13.01
C ALA A 422 23.44 9.20 13.13
N MET A 423 23.25 8.47 14.23
CA MET A 423 22.03 7.71 14.50
C MET A 423 20.80 8.60 14.67
N MET A 424 20.93 9.83 15.17
CA MET A 424 19.82 10.79 15.26
C MET A 424 19.44 11.37 13.89
N LEU A 425 20.43 11.63 13.04
CA LEU A 425 20.23 12.24 11.72
C LEU A 425 19.63 11.28 10.69
N MET A 426 19.94 9.99 10.78
CA MET A 426 19.47 8.97 9.83
C MET A 426 17.92 8.91 9.74
N PRO A 427 17.16 8.68 10.84
CA PRO A 427 15.69 8.59 10.79
C PRO A 427 15.01 9.78 10.14
N GLY A 428 15.35 10.99 10.58
CA GLY A 428 14.74 12.21 10.03
C GLY A 428 14.97 12.36 8.52
N SER A 429 16.11 11.85 8.05
CA SER A 429 16.51 11.92 6.64
C SER A 429 15.73 10.93 5.78
N PHE A 430 15.71 9.64 6.11
CA PHE A 430 15.07 8.64 5.25
C PHE A 430 13.54 8.59 5.37
N TYR A 431 12.97 8.87 6.55
CA TYR A 431 11.50 8.93 6.68
C TYR A 431 10.92 10.11 5.89
N SER A 432 11.59 11.27 5.91
CA SER A 432 11.12 12.42 5.14
C SER A 432 11.17 12.15 3.63
N ALA A 433 12.25 11.55 3.13
CA ALA A 433 12.36 11.14 1.73
C ALA A 433 11.29 10.11 1.34
N ALA A 434 11.03 9.10 2.18
CA ALA A 434 10.04 8.05 1.89
C ALA A 434 8.63 8.64 1.64
N VAL A 435 8.20 9.60 2.48
CA VAL A 435 6.89 10.26 2.35
C VAL A 435 6.79 11.05 1.05
N VAL A 436 7.86 11.79 0.69
CA VAL A 436 7.89 12.55 -0.57
C VAL A 436 7.88 11.63 -1.78
N VAL A 437 8.61 10.51 -1.73
CA VAL A 437 8.62 9.50 -2.82
C VAL A 437 7.24 8.88 -3.02
N LEU A 438 6.51 8.53 -1.95
CA LEU A 438 5.13 8.03 -2.04
C LEU A 438 4.19 9.07 -2.69
N SER A 439 4.35 10.33 -2.34
CA SER A 439 3.63 11.43 -3.00
C SER A 439 4.04 11.56 -4.48
N TRP A 440 5.32 11.37 -4.80
CA TRP A 440 5.83 11.38 -6.18
C TRP A 440 5.25 10.25 -7.03
N ILE A 441 5.21 9.03 -6.48
CA ILE A 441 4.60 7.85 -7.12
C ILE A 441 3.14 8.13 -7.49
N THR A 442 2.36 8.63 -6.52
CA THR A 442 0.92 8.87 -6.73
C THR A 442 0.63 10.00 -7.72
N GLY A 443 1.53 10.99 -7.84
CA GLY A 443 1.42 12.08 -8.81
C GLY A 443 1.92 11.74 -10.23
N SER A 444 2.94 10.87 -10.34
CA SER A 444 3.57 10.53 -11.63
C SER A 444 2.89 9.38 -12.37
N LEU A 445 2.17 8.52 -11.65
CA LEU A 445 1.38 7.41 -12.20
C LEU A 445 -0.07 7.87 -12.37
N SER A 446 -0.35 8.80 -13.28
CA SER A 446 -1.67 9.43 -13.34
C SER A 446 -2.75 8.56 -14.00
N GLN A 447 -2.45 7.67 -14.97
CA GLN A 447 -3.48 6.89 -15.70
C GLN A 447 -2.98 5.63 -16.43
N PRO A 448 -3.88 4.66 -16.78
CA PRO A 448 -5.27 4.48 -16.30
C PRO A 448 -5.35 4.28 -14.77
N SER A 449 -6.50 4.55 -14.14
CA SER A 449 -6.71 4.38 -12.69
C SER A 449 -6.35 2.97 -12.20
N ILE A 450 -6.68 1.96 -13.00
CA ILE A 450 -6.36 0.55 -12.75
C ILE A 450 -4.86 0.30 -12.85
N LYS A 451 -4.19 0.83 -13.88
CA LYS A 451 -2.72 0.77 -14.00
C LYS A 451 -2.04 1.43 -12.81
N ARG A 452 -2.53 2.59 -12.37
CA ARG A 452 -2.02 3.30 -11.19
C ARG A 452 -2.17 2.46 -9.93
N ALA A 453 -3.36 1.90 -9.69
CA ALA A 453 -3.61 1.03 -8.54
C ALA A 453 -2.71 -0.23 -8.57
N SER A 454 -2.61 -0.89 -9.72
CA SER A 454 -1.73 -2.05 -9.91
C SER A 454 -0.25 -1.70 -9.74
N ALA A 455 0.21 -0.56 -10.25
CA ALA A 455 1.59 -0.10 -10.10
C ALA A 455 1.92 0.21 -8.64
N ILE A 456 1.04 0.91 -7.91
CA ILE A 456 1.23 1.20 -6.49
C ILE A 456 1.28 -0.10 -5.67
N ALA A 457 0.38 -1.05 -5.96
CA ALA A 457 0.37 -2.35 -5.29
C ALA A 457 1.67 -3.14 -5.54
N LEU A 458 2.14 -3.18 -6.80
CA LEU A 458 3.39 -3.84 -7.18
C LEU A 458 4.60 -3.19 -6.47
N ILE A 459 4.67 -1.86 -6.49
CA ILE A 459 5.73 -1.09 -5.81
C ILE A 459 5.76 -1.43 -4.32
N ASN A 460 4.62 -1.39 -3.64
CA ASN A 460 4.55 -1.68 -2.22
C ASN A 460 4.94 -3.12 -1.88
N ALA A 461 4.53 -4.11 -2.70
CA ALA A 461 4.90 -5.50 -2.47
C ALA A 461 6.41 -5.72 -2.53
N ILE A 462 7.07 -5.16 -3.55
CA ILE A 462 8.53 -5.32 -3.74
C ILE A 462 9.31 -4.51 -2.69
N CYS A 463 8.86 -3.30 -2.35
CA CYS A 463 9.53 -2.45 -1.36
C CYS A 463 9.49 -2.97 0.08
N ASN A 464 8.64 -3.97 0.38
CA ASN A 464 8.60 -4.64 1.68
C ASN A 464 9.51 -5.88 1.77
N THR A 465 10.07 -6.35 0.65
CA THR A 465 11.00 -7.49 0.66
C THR A 465 12.31 -7.28 1.47
N PRO A 466 12.80 -6.05 1.72
CA PRO A 466 13.92 -5.83 2.65
C PRO A 466 13.72 -6.36 4.06
N ASN A 467 12.48 -6.56 4.51
CA ASN A 467 12.21 -7.19 5.81
C ASN A 467 12.76 -8.62 5.93
N VAL A 468 13.06 -9.29 4.80
CA VAL A 468 13.58 -10.66 4.79
C VAL A 468 15.12 -10.70 4.88
N TRP A 469 15.81 -9.79 4.20
CA TRP A 469 17.28 -9.83 4.12
C TRP A 469 17.99 -8.84 5.06
N ALA A 470 17.30 -7.80 5.55
CA ALA A 470 17.91 -6.77 6.40
C ALA A 470 18.40 -7.28 7.77
N SER A 471 17.72 -8.29 8.32
CA SER A 471 18.09 -9.06 9.52
C SER A 471 19.52 -9.59 9.46
N TYR A 472 19.97 -10.06 8.29
CA TYR A 472 21.28 -10.68 8.14
C TYR A 472 22.45 -9.69 7.99
N LEU A 473 22.21 -8.37 7.99
CA LEU A 473 23.24 -7.38 7.71
C LEU A 473 24.13 -7.05 8.92
N TYR A 474 23.62 -7.22 10.15
CA TYR A 474 24.23 -6.70 11.38
C TYR A 474 25.01 -7.79 12.17
N TYR A 475 25.96 -8.47 11.54
CA TYR A 475 26.68 -9.60 12.14
C TYR A 475 28.11 -9.31 12.65
N SER A 476 28.70 -8.14 12.37
CA SER A 476 30.09 -7.82 12.74
C SER A 476 30.22 -6.57 13.62
N SER A 477 29.96 -6.73 14.92
CA SER A 477 30.21 -5.69 15.95
C SER A 477 31.71 -5.32 16.04
N PRO A 478 32.09 -4.07 16.39
CA PRO A 478 31.26 -2.90 16.69
C PRO A 478 30.98 -1.99 15.48
N ARG A 479 31.64 -2.23 14.34
CA ARG A 479 31.53 -1.36 13.15
C ARG A 479 30.31 -1.67 12.28
N TYR A 480 29.84 -2.92 12.26
CA TYR A 480 28.75 -3.39 11.37
C TYR A 480 28.94 -2.94 9.91
N LEU A 481 30.17 -3.14 9.38
CA LEU A 481 30.58 -2.61 8.08
C LEU A 481 29.63 -2.99 6.95
N ALA A 482 29.23 -4.27 6.87
CA ALA A 482 28.32 -4.75 5.82
C ALA A 482 26.99 -3.96 5.81
N ALA A 483 26.34 -3.81 6.97
CA ALA A 483 25.07 -3.09 7.07
C ALA A 483 25.19 -1.62 6.67
N PHE A 484 26.19 -0.91 7.20
CA PHE A 484 26.33 0.52 6.89
C PHE A 484 26.83 0.75 5.46
N LEU A 485 27.60 -0.16 4.86
CA LEU A 485 27.95 -0.10 3.44
C LEU A 485 26.72 -0.32 2.54
N VAL A 486 25.85 -1.27 2.89
CA VAL A 486 24.58 -1.48 2.16
C VAL A 486 23.66 -0.28 2.29
N ASN A 487 23.56 0.33 3.48
CA ASN A 487 22.81 1.56 3.69
C ASN A 487 23.41 2.75 2.92
N LEU A 488 24.73 2.87 2.88
CA LEU A 488 25.42 3.88 2.09
C LEU A 488 25.15 3.70 0.59
N ALA A 489 25.32 2.49 0.08
CA ALA A 489 25.05 2.14 -1.32
C ALA A 489 23.57 2.40 -1.69
N SER A 490 22.65 2.08 -0.79
CA SER A 490 21.22 2.35 -0.97
C SER A 490 20.93 3.86 -1.02
N SER A 491 21.57 4.67 -0.17
CA SER A 491 21.43 6.14 -0.21
C SER A 491 21.93 6.71 -1.54
N VAL A 492 23.09 6.25 -2.01
CA VAL A 492 23.66 6.67 -3.31
C VAL A 492 22.75 6.25 -4.46
N LEU A 493 22.27 5.00 -4.46
CA LEU A 493 21.36 4.49 -5.48
C LEU A 493 20.04 5.30 -5.53
N ALA A 494 19.47 5.66 -4.37
CA ALA A 494 18.29 6.52 -4.29
C ALA A 494 18.52 7.89 -4.94
N ILE A 495 19.68 8.53 -4.70
CA ILE A 495 20.05 9.82 -5.31
C ILE A 495 20.20 9.68 -6.82
N ILE A 496 20.90 8.64 -7.29
CA ILE A 496 21.09 8.38 -8.72
C ILE A 496 19.73 8.17 -9.40
N LEU A 497 18.89 7.29 -8.85
CA LEU A 497 17.58 6.99 -9.42
C LEU A 497 16.63 8.20 -9.38
N ALA A 498 16.66 9.01 -8.31
CA ALA A 498 15.91 10.27 -8.25
C ALA A 498 16.37 11.26 -9.33
N THR A 499 17.67 11.35 -9.58
CA THR A 499 18.25 12.20 -10.63
C THR A 499 17.88 11.71 -12.03
N VAL A 500 17.97 10.41 -12.28
CA VAL A 500 17.53 9.79 -13.55
C VAL A 500 16.04 10.01 -13.78
N THR A 501 15.22 9.85 -12.73
CA THR A 501 13.76 10.10 -12.79
C THR A 501 13.46 11.55 -13.11
N ARG A 502 14.17 12.50 -12.48
CA ARG A 502 14.05 13.94 -12.80
C ARG A 502 14.35 14.22 -14.27
N ILE A 503 15.46 13.70 -14.79
CA ILE A 503 15.85 13.88 -16.20
C ILE A 503 14.80 13.26 -17.13
N TYR A 504 14.32 12.05 -16.80
CA TYR A 504 13.31 11.35 -17.59
C TYR A 504 11.97 12.12 -17.62
N LEU A 505 11.45 12.55 -16.46
CA LEU A 505 10.19 13.30 -16.38
C LEU A 505 10.30 14.68 -17.03
N ARG A 506 11.45 15.36 -16.90
CA ARG A 506 11.71 16.62 -17.60
C ARG A 506 11.68 16.42 -19.11
N ARG A 507 12.33 15.38 -19.63
CA ARG A 507 12.26 15.04 -21.07
C ARG A 507 10.84 14.73 -21.54
N GLN A 508 9.99 14.15 -20.69
CA GLN A 508 8.59 13.91 -21.01
C GLN A 508 7.77 15.21 -21.01
N ASN A 509 8.02 16.12 -20.07
CA ASN A 509 7.43 17.46 -20.08
C ASN A 509 7.87 18.26 -21.31
N ASP A 510 9.16 18.20 -21.69
CA ASP A 510 9.66 18.86 -22.90
C ASP A 510 9.01 18.30 -24.18
N LYS A 511 8.66 17.01 -24.21
CA LYS A 511 7.90 16.41 -25.31
C LYS A 511 6.46 16.91 -25.35
N LEU A 512 5.81 17.04 -24.19
CA LEU A 512 4.46 17.63 -24.08
C LEU A 512 4.45 19.09 -24.53
N ASP A 513 5.46 19.88 -24.12
CA ASP A 513 5.61 21.28 -24.54
C ASP A 513 5.83 21.41 -26.06
N ARG A 514 6.40 20.38 -26.70
CA ARG A 514 6.58 20.30 -28.16
C ARG A 514 5.40 19.69 -28.92
N GLY A 515 4.31 19.32 -28.22
CA GLY A 515 3.15 18.66 -28.82
C GLY A 515 3.44 17.26 -29.38
N LEU A 516 4.56 16.64 -29.01
CA LEU A 516 4.93 15.30 -29.45
C LEU A 516 4.20 14.24 -28.62
N ASP A 517 3.76 13.17 -29.27
CA ASP A 517 3.20 12.03 -28.55
C ASP A 517 4.23 11.48 -27.56
N THR A 518 3.86 11.43 -26.28
CA THR A 518 4.67 10.83 -25.22
C THR A 518 4.61 9.30 -25.25
N GLY A 519 3.99 8.74 -26.30
CA GLY A 519 3.74 7.35 -26.58
C GLY A 519 2.42 6.89 -25.97
N GLY A 520 1.96 5.68 -26.31
CA GLY A 520 0.72 5.07 -25.78
C GLY A 520 0.67 4.82 -24.25
N LYS A 521 1.59 5.42 -23.48
CA LYS A 521 1.70 5.39 -22.01
C LYS A 521 1.75 6.81 -21.40
N GLY A 522 1.48 7.83 -22.22
CA GLY A 522 1.40 9.25 -21.88
C GLY A 522 0.09 9.68 -21.20
N PRO A 523 -0.05 10.96 -20.79
CA PRO A 523 -1.31 11.51 -20.27
C PRO A 523 -2.39 11.50 -21.35
N THR A 524 -3.66 11.31 -20.96
CA THR A 524 -4.78 11.33 -21.92
C THR A 524 -4.97 12.69 -22.57
N PRO A 525 -5.60 12.76 -23.77
CA PRO A 525 -5.94 14.02 -24.43
C PRO A 525 -6.70 15.01 -23.53
N ALA A 526 -7.61 14.52 -22.69
CA ALA A 526 -8.35 15.32 -21.71
C ALA A 526 -7.45 15.95 -20.62
N GLN A 527 -6.39 15.26 -20.20
CA GLN A 527 -5.42 15.79 -19.24
C GLN A 527 -4.46 16.80 -19.86
N ILE A 528 -4.06 16.57 -21.12
CA ILE A 528 -3.28 17.55 -21.89
C ILE A 528 -4.10 18.84 -22.06
N ALA A 529 -5.40 18.72 -22.36
CA ALA A 529 -6.34 19.85 -22.41
C ALA A 529 -6.53 20.55 -21.04
N ALA A 530 -6.44 19.81 -19.93
CA ALA A 530 -6.46 20.35 -18.57
C ALA A 530 -5.10 20.91 -18.10
N GLY A 531 -4.08 20.99 -18.96
CA GLY A 531 -2.76 21.54 -18.63
C GLY A 531 -1.87 20.64 -17.77
N PHE A 532 -2.06 19.32 -17.82
CA PHE A 532 -1.28 18.37 -17.03
C PHE A 532 0.24 18.43 -17.33
N ARG A 533 1.04 18.48 -16.27
CA ARG A 533 2.50 18.35 -16.32
C ARG A 533 2.96 17.28 -15.33
N TYR A 534 3.97 16.50 -15.70
CA TYR A 534 4.60 15.59 -14.74
C TYR A 534 5.30 16.40 -13.65
N VAL A 535 5.09 16.02 -12.40
CA VAL A 535 5.74 16.65 -11.25
C VAL A 535 7.21 16.24 -11.22
N ILE A 536 8.12 17.21 -11.15
CA ILE A 536 9.58 17.04 -11.21
C ILE A 536 10.18 16.81 -9.82
#